data_AF-A0A9P6XXF2-F1
#
_entry.id   AF-A0A9P6XXF2-F1
#
_cell.length_a   1.000
_cell.length_b   1.000
_cell.length_c   1.000
_cell.angle_alpha   90.00
_cell.angle_beta   90.00
_cell.angle_gamma   90.00
#
_symmetry.space_group_name_H-M   'P 1'
#
loop_
_entity.id
_entity.type
_entity.pdbx_description
1 polymer ?
#
loop_
_entity_poly.entity_id
_entity_poly.type
_entity_poly.pdbx_seq_one_letter_code
_entity_poly.pdbx_strand_id
1 'polypeptide(L)'
;MPTATIKSKCILPVIIKAIIVSFEKHDQKTWYTIQVEPEQGKRYRITKRYEEFIQFSQKIHDQFNKYTTHLPPKIKYKLHLLVTNKQIHAQRAEELNQFLCALFLSTTFITQSFIVREFFQEVPVDRHTAGLWKRFRSTSFLSQQQPLSSFCTQAASKLWHRHHQPEPSNSTPTRILKKSQSSLVKDTIKIKVIYDADNIIVIQVPRSIGLVELRARILQKFSDSVTCIESDVMLLFHENSSTSSSHQLIQEKALLPATLITKEKDLISLMSTKWSQLDKITLHCVM
;
A
#
# COMPACT_ATOMS: atom_id res chain seq x y z
N MET A 1 24.58 -14.91 -52.87
CA MET A 1 25.03 -13.63 -52.27
C MET A 1 23.99 -13.20 -51.24
N PRO A 2 24.32 -13.13 -49.94
CA PRO A 2 23.36 -12.71 -48.92
C PRO A 2 23.16 -11.19 -48.98
N THR A 3 21.95 -10.76 -49.32
CA THR A 3 21.54 -9.36 -49.35
C THR A 3 21.34 -8.87 -47.91
N ALA A 4 22.27 -8.05 -47.40
CA ALA A 4 22.13 -7.47 -46.07
C ALA A 4 20.94 -6.49 -46.04
N THR A 5 19.87 -6.87 -45.36
CA THR A 5 18.72 -5.99 -45.14
C THR A 5 19.10 -4.95 -44.08
N ILE A 6 19.38 -3.73 -44.51
CA ILE A 6 19.62 -2.60 -43.60
C ILE A 6 18.30 -2.33 -42.87
N LYS A 7 18.23 -2.66 -41.57
CA LYS A 7 17.09 -2.31 -40.72
C LYS A 7 17.08 -0.80 -40.56
N SER A 8 16.16 -0.13 -41.26
CA SER A 8 15.90 1.30 -41.11
C SER A 8 15.69 1.63 -39.63
N LYS A 9 16.48 2.56 -39.11
CA LYS A 9 16.40 3.03 -37.73
C LYS A 9 15.00 3.62 -37.51
N CYS A 10 14.11 2.88 -36.84
CA CYS A 10 12.78 3.38 -36.50
C CYS A 10 12.92 4.59 -35.59
N ILE A 11 12.58 5.77 -36.11
CA ILE A 11 12.51 6.99 -35.33
C ILE A 11 11.28 6.87 -34.42
N LEU A 12 11.49 6.79 -33.11
CA LEU A 12 10.39 6.78 -32.15
C LEU A 12 9.65 8.13 -32.18
N PRO A 13 8.31 8.15 -32.28
CA PRO A 13 7.54 9.39 -32.35
C PRO A 13 7.73 10.24 -31.09
N VAL A 14 7.68 11.56 -31.25
CA VAL A 14 7.65 12.49 -30.12
C VAL A 14 6.30 12.37 -29.43
N ILE A 15 6.30 12.37 -28.10
CA ILE A 15 5.06 12.23 -27.31
C ILE A 15 4.72 13.59 -26.72
N ILE A 16 3.48 14.02 -26.95
CA ILE A 16 3.00 15.34 -26.48
C ILE A 16 2.18 15.22 -25.21
N LYS A 17 1.53 14.08 -24.97
CA LYS A 17 0.68 13.87 -23.80
C LYS A 17 0.52 12.40 -23.47
N ALA A 18 0.42 12.08 -22.18
CA ALA A 18 -0.02 10.79 -21.70
C ALA A 18 -0.93 10.94 -20.48
N ILE A 19 -1.95 10.10 -20.38
CA ILE A 19 -2.91 10.10 -19.26
C ILE A 19 -3.23 8.67 -18.81
N ILE A 20 -3.38 8.45 -17.51
CA ILE A 20 -3.91 7.22 -16.94
C ILE A 20 -5.42 7.20 -17.15
N VAL A 21 -5.92 6.23 -17.93
CA VAL A 21 -7.36 6.10 -18.25
C VAL A 21 -8.06 5.06 -17.39
N SER A 22 -7.35 4.02 -16.96
CA SER A 22 -7.89 2.99 -16.09
C SER A 22 -6.76 2.28 -15.35
N PHE A 23 -7.13 1.51 -14.33
CA PHE A 23 -6.24 0.54 -13.71
C PHE A 23 -7.00 -0.76 -13.49
N GLU A 24 -6.30 -1.89 -13.58
CA GLU A 24 -6.85 -3.23 -13.49
C GLU A 24 -5.96 -4.09 -12.60
N LYS A 25 -6.56 -4.97 -11.80
CA LYS A 25 -5.83 -5.89 -10.91
C LYS A 25 -5.81 -7.28 -11.52
N HIS A 26 -4.61 -7.81 -11.75
CA HIS A 26 -4.35 -9.13 -12.33
C HIS A 26 -3.26 -9.85 -11.53
N ASP A 27 -3.50 -11.09 -11.10
CA ASP A 27 -2.56 -11.89 -10.29
C ASP A 27 -1.97 -11.11 -9.11
N GLN A 28 -2.84 -10.45 -8.34
CA GLN A 28 -2.48 -9.57 -7.22
C GLN A 28 -1.67 -8.31 -7.57
N LYS A 29 -1.24 -8.15 -8.84
CA LYS A 29 -0.56 -6.97 -9.35
C LYS A 29 -1.55 -5.99 -9.95
N THR A 30 -1.25 -4.70 -9.87
CA THR A 30 -2.09 -3.65 -10.47
C THR A 30 -1.38 -3.05 -11.67
N TRP A 31 -2.07 -3.02 -12.79
CA TRP A 31 -1.65 -2.43 -14.05
C TRP A 31 -2.41 -1.14 -14.29
N TYR A 32 -1.72 -0.14 -14.81
CA TYR A 32 -2.28 1.15 -15.18
C TYR A 32 -2.28 1.24 -16.71
N THR A 33 -3.46 1.48 -17.28
CA THR A 33 -3.61 1.71 -18.72
C THR A 33 -3.38 3.19 -18.99
N ILE A 34 -2.41 3.47 -19.85
CA ILE A 34 -2.03 4.81 -20.24
C ILE A 34 -2.46 5.03 -21.68
N GLN A 35 -3.21 6.10 -21.93
CA GLN A 35 -3.47 6.58 -23.27
C GLN A 35 -2.37 7.58 -23.64
N VAL A 36 -1.65 7.28 -24.71
CA VAL A 36 -0.52 8.07 -25.21
C VAL A 36 -0.93 8.79 -26.47
N GLU A 37 -0.62 10.07 -26.54
CA GLU A 37 -0.86 10.94 -27.68
C GLU A 37 0.49 11.39 -28.26
N PRO A 38 0.90 10.79 -29.39
CA PRO A 38 2.11 11.23 -30.09
C PRO A 38 1.84 12.54 -30.85
N GLU A 39 2.91 13.27 -31.17
CA GLU A 39 2.87 14.45 -32.04
C GLU A 39 2.37 14.07 -33.45
N GLN A 40 2.80 12.89 -33.93
CA GLN A 40 2.42 12.35 -35.22
C GLN A 40 1.90 10.92 -35.05
N GLY A 41 0.73 10.64 -35.63
CA GLY A 41 0.14 9.31 -35.67
C GLY A 41 -1.12 9.19 -34.81
N LYS A 42 -1.56 7.94 -34.63
CA LYS A 42 -2.79 7.62 -33.89
C LYS A 42 -2.49 7.50 -32.40
N ARG A 43 -3.42 7.96 -31.56
CA ARG A 43 -3.41 7.69 -30.12
C ARG A 43 -3.40 6.17 -29.88
N TYR A 44 -2.54 5.72 -28.98
CA TYR A 44 -2.41 4.31 -28.62
C TYR A 44 -2.49 4.12 -27.11
N ARG A 45 -2.53 2.86 -26.67
CA ARG A 45 -2.59 2.52 -25.25
C ARG A 45 -1.47 1.57 -24.89
N ILE A 46 -0.85 1.82 -23.75
CA ILE A 46 0.13 0.93 -23.13
C ILE A 46 -0.33 0.60 -21.72
N THR A 47 0.24 -0.47 -21.14
CA THR A 47 0.02 -0.83 -19.75
C THR A 47 1.34 -0.89 -19.02
N LYS A 48 1.37 -0.33 -17.81
CA LYS A 48 2.57 -0.29 -16.95
C LYS A 48 2.18 -0.53 -15.50
N ARG A 49 3.06 -1.12 -14.73
CA ARG A 49 2.92 -1.23 -13.28
C ARG A 49 3.40 0.05 -12.59
N TYR A 50 2.95 0.26 -11.36
CA TYR A 50 3.38 1.41 -10.56
C TYR A 50 4.91 1.42 -10.35
N GLU A 51 5.51 0.25 -10.16
CA GLU A 51 6.96 0.12 -9.94
C GLU A 51 7.77 0.55 -11.17
N GLU A 52 7.23 0.37 -12.37
CA GLU A 52 7.89 0.83 -13.61
C GLU A 52 7.91 2.36 -13.68
N PHE A 53 6.87 3.03 -13.19
CA PHE A 53 6.85 4.48 -13.08
C PHE A 53 7.87 5.00 -12.06
N ILE A 54 8.06 4.31 -10.94
CA ILE A 54 9.09 4.68 -9.96
C ILE A 54 10.48 4.61 -10.61
N GLN A 55 10.79 3.49 -11.27
CA GLN A 55 12.07 3.32 -11.96
C GLN A 55 12.27 4.37 -13.05
N PHE A 56 11.22 4.67 -13.80
CA PHE A 56 11.23 5.71 -14.83
C PHE A 56 11.48 7.11 -14.25
N SER A 57 10.77 7.48 -13.19
CA SER A 57 10.95 8.74 -12.46
C SER A 57 12.39 8.86 -11.94
N GLN A 58 12.92 7.79 -11.33
CA GLN A 58 14.29 7.73 -10.85
C GLN A 58 15.31 7.93 -11.98
N LYS A 59 15.15 7.23 -13.12
CA LYS A 59 16.01 7.39 -14.29
C LYS A 59 16.01 8.82 -14.84
N ILE A 60 14.84 9.47 -14.91
CA ILE A 60 14.73 10.89 -15.31
C ILE A 60 15.53 11.76 -14.35
N HIS A 61 15.37 11.57 -13.04
CA HIS A 61 16.09 12.36 -12.04
C HIS A 61 17.60 12.12 -12.13
N ASP A 62 18.05 10.88 -12.21
CA ASP A 62 19.48 10.56 -12.29
C ASP A 62 20.14 11.17 -13.53
N GLN A 63 19.44 11.17 -14.66
CA GLN A 63 19.95 11.74 -15.91
C GLN A 63 19.90 13.28 -15.92
N PHE A 64 18.81 13.89 -15.42
CA PHE A 64 18.53 15.31 -15.67
C PHE A 64 18.75 16.25 -14.48
N ASN A 65 18.99 15.73 -13.27
CA ASN A 65 19.19 16.54 -12.05
C ASN A 65 20.39 17.49 -12.11
N LYS A 66 21.35 17.25 -13.03
CA LYS A 66 22.48 18.17 -13.25
C LYS A 66 22.16 19.34 -14.17
N TYR A 67 21.13 19.21 -15.01
CA TYR A 67 20.88 20.14 -16.11
C TYR A 67 19.69 21.06 -15.87
N THR A 68 18.76 20.67 -14.98
CA THR A 68 17.60 21.51 -14.67
C THR A 68 17.10 21.27 -13.26
N THR A 69 16.58 22.34 -12.65
CA THR A 69 15.85 22.32 -11.39
C THR A 69 14.37 21.98 -11.58
N HIS A 70 13.86 22.08 -12.81
CA HIS A 70 12.46 21.84 -13.16
C HIS A 70 12.23 20.40 -13.58
N LEU A 71 12.39 19.48 -12.62
CA LEU A 71 12.07 18.07 -12.83
C LEU A 71 10.64 17.76 -12.36
N PRO A 72 9.97 16.77 -12.99
CA PRO A 72 8.69 16.28 -12.49
C PRO A 72 8.86 15.74 -11.06
N PRO A 73 7.79 15.76 -10.24
CA PRO A 73 7.87 15.30 -8.85
C PRO A 73 8.34 13.83 -8.79
N LYS A 74 9.17 13.51 -7.80
CA LYS A 74 9.57 12.11 -7.58
C LYS A 74 8.37 11.29 -7.13
N ILE A 75 8.13 10.17 -7.82
CA ILE A 75 7.11 9.22 -7.44
C ILE A 75 7.60 8.45 -6.22
N LYS A 76 6.79 8.39 -5.16
CA LYS A 76 7.17 7.72 -3.93
C LYS A 76 6.87 6.22 -4.00
N TYR A 77 7.76 5.41 -3.43
CA TYR A 77 7.58 3.96 -3.38
C TYR A 77 6.44 3.53 -2.46
N LYS A 78 6.16 4.30 -1.40
CA LYS A 78 5.14 3.98 -0.41
C LYS A 78 4.11 5.10 -0.30
N LEU A 79 2.84 4.72 -0.35
CA LEU A 79 1.76 5.57 0.13
C LEU A 79 1.61 5.36 1.64
N HIS A 80 1.73 6.45 2.40
CA HIS A 80 1.54 6.47 3.85
C HIS A 80 0.05 6.41 4.20
N LEU A 81 -0.67 5.33 3.90
CA LEU A 81 -2.11 5.34 4.14
C LEU A 81 -2.67 4.03 4.71
N LEU A 82 -3.34 4.22 5.86
CA LEU A 82 -4.33 3.36 6.51
C LEU A 82 -5.61 3.16 5.67
N VAL A 83 -5.54 3.47 4.38
CA VAL A 83 -6.68 3.57 3.47
C VAL A 83 -6.92 2.21 2.83
N THR A 84 -8.19 1.89 2.59
CA THR A 84 -8.60 0.58 2.06
C THR A 84 -7.92 0.27 0.72
N ASN A 85 -7.66 -1.02 0.46
CA ASN A 85 -6.91 -1.50 -0.71
C ASN A 85 -7.42 -0.93 -2.06
N LYS A 86 -8.73 -0.69 -2.21
CA LYS A 86 -9.31 -0.13 -3.44
C LYS A 86 -8.98 1.35 -3.65
N GLN A 87 -8.97 2.13 -2.58
CA GLN A 87 -8.71 3.58 -2.65
C GLN A 87 -7.24 3.89 -2.96
N ILE A 88 -6.32 3.01 -2.57
CA ILE A 88 -4.87 3.15 -2.86
C ILE A 88 -4.62 3.20 -4.38
N HIS A 89 -5.27 2.34 -5.17
CA HIS A 89 -5.03 2.28 -6.60
C HIS A 89 -5.56 3.51 -7.34
N ALA A 90 -6.72 4.03 -6.92
CA ALA A 90 -7.28 5.27 -7.45
C ALA A 90 -6.37 6.47 -7.13
N GLN A 91 -5.86 6.55 -5.90
CA GLN A 91 -4.93 7.60 -5.52
C GLN A 91 -3.61 7.52 -6.29
N ARG A 92 -3.07 6.32 -6.49
CA ARG A 92 -1.90 6.12 -7.36
C ARG A 92 -2.17 6.56 -8.79
N ALA A 93 -3.34 6.27 -9.35
CA ALA A 93 -3.69 6.73 -10.70
C ALA A 93 -3.67 8.27 -10.78
N GLU A 94 -4.16 8.96 -9.75
CA GLU A 94 -4.11 10.42 -9.65
C GLU A 94 -2.67 10.94 -9.51
N GLU A 95 -1.86 10.35 -8.62
CA GLU A 95 -0.43 10.68 -8.47
C GLU A 95 0.33 10.51 -9.80
N LEU A 96 0.08 9.41 -10.51
CA LEU A 96 0.66 9.16 -11.82
C LEU A 96 0.20 10.19 -12.86
N ASN A 97 -1.07 10.60 -12.87
CA ASN A 97 -1.55 11.66 -13.75
C ASN A 97 -0.87 13.00 -13.47
N GLN A 98 -0.68 13.36 -12.21
CA GLN A 98 0.04 14.57 -11.82
C GLN A 98 1.51 14.53 -12.26
N PHE A 99 2.17 13.39 -12.06
CA PHE A 99 3.54 13.16 -12.54
C PHE A 99 3.63 13.32 -14.07
N LEU A 100 2.73 12.67 -14.82
CA LEU A 100 2.70 12.75 -16.28
C LEU A 100 2.43 14.17 -16.77
N CYS A 101 1.49 14.87 -16.14
CA CYS A 101 1.21 16.27 -16.45
C CYS A 101 2.47 17.13 -16.26
N ALA A 102 3.13 17.03 -15.10
CA ALA A 102 4.36 17.76 -14.84
C ALA A 102 5.50 17.38 -15.80
N LEU A 103 5.63 16.10 -16.17
CA LEU A 103 6.63 15.63 -17.13
C LEU A 103 6.44 16.28 -18.50
N PHE A 104 5.22 16.32 -19.03
CA PHE A 104 4.96 16.89 -20.35
C PHE A 104 4.87 18.43 -20.37
N LEU A 105 4.69 19.06 -19.21
CA LEU A 105 4.88 20.50 -19.03
C LEU A 105 6.35 20.91 -18.81
N SER A 106 7.23 19.95 -18.56
CA SER A 106 8.67 20.20 -18.42
C SER A 106 9.32 20.56 -19.76
N THR A 107 10.60 20.89 -19.73
CA THR A 107 11.37 21.27 -20.92
C THR A 107 11.37 20.18 -22.00
N THR A 108 11.30 20.61 -23.26
CA THR A 108 11.22 19.74 -24.45
C THR A 108 12.36 18.74 -24.54
N PHE A 109 13.55 19.07 -24.04
CA PHE A 109 14.69 18.15 -24.05
C PHE A 109 14.47 16.91 -23.18
N ILE A 110 13.69 17.01 -22.09
CA ILE A 110 13.34 15.86 -21.24
C ILE A 110 12.32 14.99 -21.97
N THR A 111 11.23 15.60 -22.46
CA THR A 111 10.13 14.87 -23.11
C THR A 111 10.56 14.20 -24.42
N GLN A 112 11.55 14.77 -25.11
CA GLN A 112 12.13 14.20 -26.32
C GLN A 112 13.26 13.21 -26.05
N SER A 113 13.67 13.00 -24.80
CA SER A 113 14.75 12.09 -24.44
C SER A 113 14.44 10.64 -24.78
N PHE A 114 15.49 9.83 -24.98
CA PHE A 114 15.35 8.40 -25.25
C PHE A 114 14.62 7.68 -24.12
N ILE A 115 14.89 8.02 -22.86
CA ILE A 115 14.26 7.37 -21.69
C ILE A 115 12.74 7.54 -21.72
N VAL A 116 12.26 8.74 -22.07
CA VAL A 116 10.81 9.00 -22.18
C VAL A 116 10.22 8.21 -23.36
N ARG A 117 10.83 8.27 -24.55
CA ARG A 117 10.32 7.55 -25.73
C ARG A 117 10.32 6.03 -25.56
N GLU A 118 11.35 5.48 -24.94
CA GLU A 118 11.46 4.06 -24.62
C GLU A 118 10.36 3.63 -23.64
N PHE A 119 10.13 4.41 -22.58
CA PHE A 119 9.12 4.09 -21.57
C PHE A 119 7.71 3.99 -22.17
N PHE A 120 7.38 4.90 -23.09
CA PHE A 120 6.08 4.96 -23.74
C PHE A 120 6.00 4.20 -25.06
N GLN A 121 7.05 3.50 -25.46
CA GLN A 121 7.04 2.75 -26.72
C GLN A 121 5.87 1.77 -26.75
N GLU A 122 5.11 1.79 -27.85
CA GLU A 122 4.08 0.79 -28.10
C GLU A 122 4.76 -0.58 -28.22
N VAL A 123 4.50 -1.45 -27.25
CA VAL A 123 4.92 -2.85 -27.34
C VAL A 123 3.96 -3.49 -28.34
N PRO A 124 4.42 -3.93 -29.52
CA PRO A 124 3.55 -4.66 -30.43
C PRO A 124 3.02 -5.86 -29.65
N VAL A 125 1.70 -5.90 -29.48
CA VAL A 125 1.06 -7.05 -28.86
C VAL A 125 1.26 -8.20 -29.83
N ASP A 126 2.32 -8.97 -29.64
CA ASP A 126 2.56 -10.17 -30.40
C ASP A 126 1.28 -11.01 -30.31
N ARG A 127 0.75 -11.37 -31.49
CA ARG A 127 -0.59 -11.97 -31.64
C ARG A 127 -0.78 -13.25 -30.82
N HIS A 128 0.29 -13.81 -30.25
CA HIS A 128 0.26 -14.97 -29.36
C HIS A 128 -0.16 -14.65 -27.92
N THR A 129 0.02 -13.42 -27.40
CA THR A 129 -0.49 -13.05 -26.06
C THR A 129 -1.89 -12.46 -26.12
N ALA A 130 -2.37 -12.03 -27.29
CA ALA A 130 -3.70 -11.43 -27.49
C ALA A 130 -4.88 -12.34 -27.05
N GLY A 131 -4.66 -13.65 -26.92
CA GLY A 131 -5.66 -14.60 -26.40
C GLY A 131 -5.91 -14.51 -24.90
N LEU A 132 -4.94 -14.05 -24.09
CA LEU A 132 -5.11 -13.93 -22.64
C LEU A 132 -5.81 -12.62 -22.23
N TRP A 133 -5.80 -11.58 -23.07
CA TRP A 133 -6.20 -10.23 -22.66
C TRP A 133 -7.59 -9.80 -23.12
N LYS A 134 -8.26 -10.57 -23.99
CA LYS A 134 -9.59 -10.22 -24.53
C LYS A 134 -10.77 -10.49 -23.59
N ARG A 135 -10.55 -10.94 -22.35
CA ARG A 135 -11.62 -11.19 -21.37
C ARG A 135 -11.50 -10.35 -20.10
N PHE A 136 -10.97 -9.12 -20.20
CA PHE A 136 -10.97 -8.19 -19.08
C PHE A 136 -12.22 -7.32 -19.10
N ARG A 137 -13.03 -7.43 -18.05
CA ARG A 137 -14.12 -6.50 -17.77
C ARG A 137 -13.49 -5.24 -17.19
N SER A 138 -13.26 -4.24 -18.03
CA SER A 138 -12.88 -2.91 -17.57
C SER A 138 -13.93 -2.39 -16.60
N THR A 139 -13.52 -2.16 -15.35
CA THR A 139 -14.33 -1.40 -14.40
C THR A 139 -14.05 0.07 -14.69
N SER A 140 -14.70 0.60 -15.72
CA SER A 140 -14.66 2.02 -16.07
C SER A 140 -15.32 2.83 -14.96
N PHE A 141 -14.52 3.41 -14.07
CA PHE A 141 -15.00 4.24 -12.95
C PHE A 141 -14.66 5.74 -13.09
N LEU A 142 -14.04 6.17 -14.19
CA LEU A 142 -13.57 7.57 -14.35
C LEU A 142 -14.14 8.24 -15.61
N SER A 143 -15.47 8.32 -15.72
CA SER A 143 -16.11 9.23 -16.66
C SER A 143 -17.30 9.93 -16.01
N GLN A 144 -17.01 10.86 -15.09
CA GLN A 144 -17.84 12.04 -14.83
C GLN A 144 -17.03 13.05 -14.03
N GLN A 145 -16.29 13.91 -14.74
CA GLN A 145 -15.96 15.23 -14.22
C GLN A 145 -17.08 16.16 -14.68
N GLN A 146 -17.87 16.67 -13.74
CA GLN A 146 -18.62 17.91 -13.88
C GLN A 146 -17.98 18.99 -12.99
N PRO A 147 -18.09 20.27 -13.36
CA PRO A 147 -17.37 21.35 -12.70
C PRO A 147 -18.01 21.76 -11.38
N LEU A 148 -17.15 22.24 -10.48
CA LEU A 148 -17.36 22.69 -9.11
C LEU A 148 -18.67 23.48 -8.87
N SER A 149 -19.46 23.07 -7.87
CA SER A 149 -20.00 23.98 -6.83
C SER A 149 -20.73 23.24 -5.69
N SER A 150 -20.57 23.79 -4.50
CA SER A 150 -21.37 23.64 -3.27
C SER A 150 -21.28 22.34 -2.44
N PHE A 151 -20.80 22.54 -1.21
CA PHE A 151 -21.08 21.74 -0.04
C PHE A 151 -22.59 21.55 0.15
N CYS A 152 -23.04 20.32 0.39
CA CYS A 152 -24.25 20.06 1.15
C CYS A 152 -24.17 18.72 1.89
N THR A 153 -24.35 18.84 3.20
CA THR A 153 -24.55 17.79 4.21
C THR A 153 -25.92 17.11 4.04
N GLN A 154 -26.08 15.95 4.68
CA GLN A 154 -27.32 15.16 4.90
C GLN A 154 -27.57 14.08 3.83
N ALA A 155 -27.51 12.78 4.13
CA ALA A 155 -28.30 11.93 5.04
C ALA A 155 -29.18 11.01 4.18
N ALA A 156 -29.15 9.70 4.43
CA ALA A 156 -30.32 8.81 4.31
C ALA A 156 -29.96 7.39 4.75
N SER A 157 -30.46 7.07 5.94
CA SER A 157 -30.83 5.76 6.44
C SER A 157 -31.67 4.95 5.44
N LYS A 158 -31.34 3.67 5.27
CA LYS A 158 -32.25 2.62 4.78
C LYS A 158 -32.12 1.42 5.73
N LEU A 159 -32.97 1.28 6.75
CA LEU A 159 -34.32 0.67 6.71
C LEU A 159 -34.32 -0.70 6.01
N TRP A 160 -34.02 -1.75 6.79
CA TRP A 160 -34.41 -3.12 6.48
C TRP A 160 -35.54 -3.51 7.43
N HIS A 161 -36.75 -3.62 6.88
CA HIS A 161 -37.91 -4.26 7.50
C HIS A 161 -38.21 -5.59 6.79
N ARG A 162 -38.93 -6.46 7.53
CA ARG A 162 -39.44 -7.83 7.24
C ARG A 162 -38.45 -8.96 7.52
N HIS A 163 -38.81 -10.03 8.22
CA HIS A 163 -40.13 -10.68 8.27
C HIS A 163 -40.41 -11.32 9.64
N HIS A 164 -41.67 -11.24 10.09
CA HIS A 164 -42.23 -12.01 11.21
C HIS A 164 -42.27 -13.50 10.88
N GLN A 165 -42.00 -14.35 11.89
CA GLN A 165 -42.41 -15.75 11.95
C GLN A 165 -42.86 -16.06 13.39
N PRO A 166 -44.00 -16.76 13.62
CA PRO A 166 -44.54 -16.98 14.95
C PRO A 166 -44.02 -18.24 15.64
N GLU A 167 -44.15 -18.17 16.96
CA GLU A 167 -43.91 -19.14 18.04
C GLU A 167 -44.40 -20.59 17.80
N PRO A 168 -43.86 -21.59 18.53
CA PRO A 168 -44.52 -21.93 19.80
C PRO A 168 -43.59 -22.26 20.99
N SER A 169 -44.03 -21.74 22.12
CA SER A 169 -43.88 -22.16 23.52
C SER A 169 -43.50 -23.61 23.81
N ASN A 170 -42.49 -23.79 24.66
CA ASN A 170 -42.44 -24.84 25.69
C ASN A 170 -41.62 -24.38 26.90
N SER A 171 -42.27 -24.41 28.05
CA SER A 171 -41.79 -24.01 29.36
C SER A 171 -40.98 -25.13 30.02
N THR A 172 -39.81 -24.81 30.57
CA THR A 172 -39.14 -25.66 31.57
C THR A 172 -38.31 -24.80 32.52
N PRO A 173 -38.48 -24.92 33.85
CA PRO A 173 -37.74 -24.14 34.83
C PRO A 173 -36.47 -24.90 35.26
N THR A 174 -35.29 -24.37 34.95
CA THR A 174 -34.05 -24.95 35.50
C THR A 174 -33.00 -23.91 35.83
N ARG A 175 -32.85 -23.71 37.15
CA ARG A 175 -31.66 -23.29 37.90
C ARG A 175 -30.67 -22.35 37.21
N ILE A 176 -30.71 -21.10 37.68
CA ILE A 176 -29.64 -20.10 37.57
C ILE A 176 -28.38 -20.65 38.28
N LEU A 177 -27.58 -21.43 37.57
CA LEU A 177 -26.20 -21.71 37.94
C LEU A 177 -25.37 -20.55 37.38
N LYS A 178 -24.95 -19.64 38.26
CA LYS A 178 -23.94 -18.62 37.95
C LYS A 178 -22.65 -19.34 37.57
N LYS A 179 -22.52 -19.72 36.29
CA LYS A 179 -21.25 -20.14 35.70
C LYS A 179 -20.35 -18.92 35.75
N SER A 180 -19.40 -18.96 36.68
CA SER A 180 -18.21 -18.12 36.68
C SER A 180 -17.64 -18.17 35.27
N GLN A 181 -17.82 -17.10 34.49
CA GLN A 181 -17.11 -16.90 33.24
C GLN A 181 -15.65 -16.71 33.60
N SER A 182 -14.93 -17.81 33.84
CA SER A 182 -13.49 -17.82 33.74
C SER A 182 -13.19 -17.43 32.30
N SER A 183 -12.79 -16.18 32.10
CA SER A 183 -12.34 -15.69 30.81
C SER A 183 -11.25 -16.65 30.34
N LEU A 184 -11.57 -17.43 29.31
CA LEU A 184 -10.63 -18.37 28.71
C LEU A 184 -9.46 -17.52 28.19
N VAL A 185 -8.33 -17.56 28.90
CA VAL A 185 -7.13 -16.82 28.51
C VAL A 185 -6.76 -17.32 27.13
N LYS A 186 -6.72 -16.42 26.14
CA LYS A 186 -6.37 -16.80 24.78
C LYS A 186 -4.90 -17.20 24.76
N ASP A 187 -4.62 -18.38 24.21
CA ASP A 187 -3.26 -18.92 24.06
C ASP A 187 -2.40 -18.12 23.07
N THR A 188 -2.98 -17.16 22.36
CA THR A 188 -2.30 -16.32 21.36
C THR A 188 -2.44 -14.84 21.66
N ILE A 189 -1.45 -14.06 21.23
CA ILE A 189 -1.41 -12.60 21.34
C ILE A 189 -1.17 -11.97 19.96
N LYS A 190 -1.78 -10.80 19.70
CA LYS A 190 -1.55 -10.02 18.48
C LYS A 190 -0.45 -8.99 18.74
N ILE A 191 0.65 -9.05 17.98
CA ILE A 191 1.77 -8.13 18.10
C ILE A 191 1.79 -7.21 16.88
N LYS A 192 1.62 -5.91 17.11
CA LYS A 192 1.88 -4.87 16.11
C LYS A 192 3.36 -4.49 16.20
N VAL A 193 4.15 -4.75 15.18
CA VAL A 193 5.57 -4.39 15.15
C VAL A 193 5.77 -3.19 14.23
N ILE A 194 6.44 -2.16 14.74
CA ILE A 194 6.72 -0.90 14.06
C ILE A 194 8.23 -0.82 13.87
N TYR A 195 8.71 -1.05 12.65
CA TYR A 195 10.12 -0.89 12.33
C TYR A 195 10.47 0.58 12.09
N ASP A 196 9.64 1.25 11.30
CA ASP A 196 9.64 2.71 11.12
C ASP A 196 8.19 3.19 10.90
N ALA A 197 8.01 4.47 10.57
CA ALA A 197 6.70 5.05 10.29
C ALA A 197 5.93 4.32 9.16
N ASP A 198 6.66 3.63 8.28
CA ASP A 198 6.20 3.08 7.00
C ASP A 198 6.29 1.55 6.90
N ASN A 199 6.75 0.90 7.97
CA ASN A 199 6.99 -0.53 8.08
C ASN A 199 6.33 -1.05 9.35
N ILE A 200 5.02 -1.28 9.25
CA ILE A 200 4.19 -1.81 10.33
C ILE A 200 3.61 -3.14 9.90
N ILE A 201 3.85 -4.18 10.70
CA ILE A 201 3.23 -5.49 10.53
C ILE A 201 2.39 -5.84 11.74
N VAL A 202 1.42 -6.72 11.54
CA VAL A 202 0.66 -7.34 12.65
C VAL A 202 0.78 -8.84 12.50
N ILE A 203 1.28 -9.49 13.54
CA ILE A 203 1.42 -10.94 13.61
C ILE A 203 0.65 -11.47 14.81
N GLN A 204 0.08 -12.66 14.66
CA GLN A 204 -0.54 -13.39 15.77
C GLN A 204 0.37 -14.57 16.11
N VAL A 205 0.77 -14.66 17.38
CA VAL A 205 1.76 -15.63 17.85
C VAL A 205 1.25 -16.31 19.13
N PRO A 206 1.66 -17.56 19.40
CA PRO A 206 1.38 -18.19 20.69
C PRO A 206 2.10 -17.41 21.81
N ARG A 207 1.52 -17.37 23.01
CA ARG A 207 2.12 -16.72 24.19
C ARG A 207 3.42 -17.40 24.64
N SER A 208 3.62 -18.65 24.24
CA SER A 208 4.83 -19.45 24.47
C SER A 208 5.92 -19.24 23.42
N ILE A 209 5.75 -18.31 22.47
CA ILE A 209 6.75 -18.07 21.41
C ILE A 209 8.09 -17.62 22.01
N GLY A 210 9.19 -18.21 21.52
CA GLY A 210 10.53 -17.78 21.89
C GLY A 210 10.99 -16.52 21.12
N LEU A 211 11.97 -15.79 21.63
CA LEU A 211 12.45 -14.55 21.02
C LEU A 211 13.06 -14.78 19.64
N VAL A 212 13.81 -15.86 19.47
CA VAL A 212 14.41 -16.24 18.17
C VAL A 212 13.32 -16.51 17.13
N GLU A 213 12.28 -17.27 17.50
CA GLU A 213 11.17 -17.56 16.59
C GLU A 213 10.34 -16.31 16.28
N LEU A 214 10.10 -15.45 17.28
CA LEU A 214 9.41 -14.18 17.11
C LEU A 214 10.16 -13.29 16.11
N ARG A 215 11.49 -13.15 16.27
CA ARG A 215 12.35 -12.41 15.33
C ARG A 215 12.27 -12.99 13.92
N ALA A 216 12.35 -14.31 13.78
CA ALA A 216 12.24 -14.96 12.47
C ALA A 216 10.89 -14.67 11.78
N ARG A 217 9.76 -14.73 12.51
CA ARG A 217 8.43 -14.39 11.96
C ARG A 217 8.32 -12.91 11.59
N ILE A 218 8.92 -12.02 12.37
CA ILE A 218 8.99 -10.58 12.07
C ILE A 218 9.77 -10.35 10.79
N LEU A 219 10.99 -10.90 10.68
CA LEU A 219 11.85 -10.78 9.49
C LEU A 219 11.20 -11.37 8.24
N GLN A 220 10.54 -12.52 8.37
CA GLN A 220 9.80 -13.12 7.26
C GLN A 220 8.70 -12.19 6.75
N LYS A 221 7.92 -11.58 7.65
CA LYS A 221 6.86 -10.64 7.27
C LYS A 221 7.37 -9.35 6.63
N PHE A 222 8.55 -8.90 7.03
CA PHE A 222 9.18 -7.75 6.40
C PHE A 222 9.90 -8.09 5.08
N SER A 223 10.32 -9.34 4.89
CA SER A 223 10.94 -9.80 3.63
C SER A 223 9.94 -9.71 2.46
N ASP A 224 8.66 -9.95 2.73
CA ASP A 224 7.57 -9.73 1.75
C ASP A 224 7.42 -8.24 1.35
N SER A 225 8.00 -7.32 2.13
CA SER A 225 7.83 -5.86 2.02
C SER A 225 9.01 -5.14 1.37
N VAL A 226 9.95 -5.85 0.74
CA VAL A 226 11.12 -5.33 0.00
C VAL A 226 12.19 -4.65 0.89
N THR A 227 11.98 -4.58 2.20
CA THR A 227 12.97 -4.05 3.15
C THR A 227 13.93 -5.16 3.60
N CYS A 228 15.21 -5.00 3.29
CA CYS A 228 16.27 -5.79 3.93
C CYS A 228 16.45 -5.27 5.35
N ILE A 229 16.06 -6.06 6.34
CA ILE A 229 16.23 -5.73 7.76
C ILE A 229 17.45 -6.50 8.27
N GLU A 230 18.29 -5.83 9.05
CA GLU A 230 19.44 -6.48 9.69
C GLU A 230 19.01 -7.61 10.63
N SER A 231 19.87 -8.61 10.80
CA SER A 231 19.52 -9.80 11.60
C SER A 231 19.45 -9.53 13.11
N ASP A 232 19.96 -8.39 13.58
CA ASP A 232 20.06 -8.05 15.01
C ASP A 232 19.05 -6.99 15.47
N VAL A 233 17.78 -7.14 15.07
CA VAL A 233 16.73 -6.24 15.52
C VAL A 233 16.47 -6.41 17.02
N MET A 234 16.62 -5.32 17.78
CA MET A 234 16.13 -5.23 19.16
C MET A 234 14.66 -4.78 19.17
N LEU A 235 13.89 -5.26 20.15
CA LEU A 235 12.47 -4.93 20.27
C LEU A 235 12.26 -4.04 21.49
N LEU A 236 11.58 -2.91 21.30
CA LEU A 236 11.29 -1.93 22.35
C LEU A 236 9.78 -1.91 22.62
N PHE A 237 9.40 -2.15 23.86
CA PHE A 237 8.02 -2.06 24.33
C PHE A 237 7.84 -0.77 25.12
N HIS A 238 6.91 0.09 24.69
CA HIS A 238 6.46 1.23 25.49
C HIS A 238 5.27 0.79 26.32
N GLU A 239 5.36 1.00 27.63
CA GLU A 239 4.24 0.75 28.50
C GLU A 239 3.17 1.81 28.22
N ASN A 240 2.09 1.39 27.57
CA ASN A 240 0.91 2.23 27.43
C ASN A 240 0.23 2.30 28.80
N SER A 241 0.76 3.14 29.70
CA SER A 241 0.00 3.62 30.83
C SER A 241 -1.19 4.36 30.26
N SER A 242 -2.33 3.68 30.17
CA SER A 242 -3.61 4.25 29.78
C SER A 242 -4.07 5.24 30.85
N THR A 243 -3.36 6.36 31.00
CA THR A 243 -3.87 7.53 31.69
C THR A 243 -4.72 8.28 30.67
N SER A 244 -6.00 7.90 30.62
CA SER A 244 -7.04 8.70 30.00
C SER A 244 -7.22 9.99 30.80
N SER A 245 -6.29 10.92 30.67
CA SER A 245 -6.47 12.29 31.15
C SER A 245 -6.29 13.22 29.96
N SER A 246 -7.41 13.49 29.31
CA SER A 246 -7.60 14.65 28.44
C SER A 246 -7.14 15.91 29.17
N HIS A 247 -6.39 16.76 28.45
CA HIS A 247 -5.80 18.04 28.87
C HIS A 247 -4.43 17.94 29.54
N GLN A 248 -3.36 17.78 28.75
CA GLN A 248 -2.09 18.40 29.12
C GLN A 248 -1.48 19.16 27.94
N LEU A 249 -1.30 20.45 28.23
CA LEU A 249 -0.56 21.45 27.50
C LEU A 249 0.86 20.97 27.19
N ILE A 250 1.42 21.62 26.17
CA ILE A 250 2.82 21.64 25.75
C ILE A 250 3.74 21.74 26.98
N GLN A 251 4.22 20.60 27.48
CA GLN A 251 5.28 20.53 28.48
C GLN A 251 6.13 19.30 28.16
N GLU A 252 7.44 19.44 28.35
CA GLU A 252 8.49 18.49 27.99
C GLU A 252 8.04 17.03 28.09
N LYS A 253 8.22 16.32 26.97
CA LYS A 253 7.84 14.93 26.77
C LYS A 253 8.66 14.04 27.70
N ALA A 254 8.22 13.89 28.94
CA ALA A 254 8.76 12.92 29.88
C ALA A 254 8.80 11.56 29.17
N LEU A 255 10.01 11.01 28.99
CA LEU A 255 10.21 9.76 28.29
C LEU A 255 9.43 8.67 29.03
N LEU A 256 8.40 8.14 28.38
CA LEU A 256 7.63 7.03 28.92
C LEU A 256 8.57 5.84 29.20
N PRO A 257 8.35 5.09 30.29
CA PRO A 257 9.16 3.92 30.59
C PRO A 257 9.10 2.94 29.41
N ALA A 258 10.25 2.70 28.80
CA ALA A 258 10.41 1.79 27.69
C ALA A 258 11.25 0.58 28.14
N THR A 259 10.78 -0.63 27.80
CA THR A 259 11.48 -1.87 28.10
C THR A 259 12.13 -2.40 26.82
N LEU A 260 13.45 -2.48 26.80
CA LEU A 260 14.21 -3.07 25.69
C LEU A 260 14.28 -4.59 25.88
N ILE A 261 13.85 -5.34 24.87
CA ILE A 261 13.80 -6.80 24.85
C ILE A 261 15.01 -7.27 24.04
N THR A 262 16.05 -7.67 24.74
CA THR A 262 17.31 -8.15 24.13
C THR A 262 17.52 -9.64 24.36
N LYS A 263 16.96 -10.18 25.45
CA LYS A 263 17.15 -11.56 25.87
C LYS A 263 15.81 -12.29 25.95
N GLU A 264 15.88 -13.60 25.76
CA GLU A 264 14.74 -14.52 25.91
C GLU A 264 13.99 -14.33 27.24
N LYS A 265 14.73 -14.13 28.33
CA LYS A 265 14.18 -13.92 29.67
C LYS A 265 13.31 -12.67 29.76
N ASP A 266 13.64 -11.61 29.02
CA ASP A 266 12.89 -10.34 29.00
C ASP A 266 11.51 -10.58 28.38
N LEU A 267 11.47 -11.30 27.25
CA LEU A 267 10.23 -11.64 26.55
C LEU A 267 9.34 -12.54 27.40
N ILE A 268 9.90 -13.60 28.01
CA ILE A 268 9.17 -14.51 28.89
C ILE A 268 8.60 -13.77 30.09
N SER A 269 9.39 -12.88 30.71
CA SER A 269 8.93 -12.04 31.81
C SER A 269 7.76 -11.16 31.40
N LEU A 270 7.84 -10.47 30.25
CA LEU A 270 6.75 -9.63 29.74
C LEU A 270 5.49 -10.44 29.39
N MET A 271 5.62 -11.60 28.74
CA MET A 271 4.50 -12.49 28.38
C MET A 271 3.75 -13.01 29.60
N SER A 272 4.48 -13.38 30.66
CA SER A 272 3.91 -13.93 31.90
C SER A 272 3.37 -12.87 32.86
N THR A 273 3.92 -11.64 32.82
CA THR A 273 3.50 -10.54 33.69
C THR A 273 2.61 -9.57 32.93
N LYS A 274 3.20 -8.52 32.34
CA LYS A 274 2.52 -7.35 31.77
C LYS A 274 1.57 -7.68 30.63
N TRP A 275 1.89 -8.69 29.82
CA TRP A 275 1.11 -9.01 28.62
C TRP A 275 0.13 -10.16 28.82
N SER A 276 0.14 -10.83 29.97
CA SER A 276 -0.68 -12.03 30.26
C SER A 276 -2.18 -11.82 30.00
N GLN A 277 -2.68 -10.61 30.23
CA GLN A 277 -4.09 -10.22 30.02
C GLN A 277 -4.32 -9.39 28.75
N LEU A 278 -3.27 -9.03 28.02
CA LEU A 278 -3.37 -8.22 26.81
C LEU A 278 -3.63 -9.10 25.60
N ASP A 279 -4.69 -8.81 24.85
CA ASP A 279 -4.96 -9.45 23.56
C ASP A 279 -4.07 -8.89 22.44
N LYS A 280 -3.54 -7.68 22.62
CA LYS A 280 -2.73 -6.96 21.65
C LYS A 280 -1.66 -6.10 22.30
N ILE A 281 -0.47 -6.10 21.71
CA ILE A 281 0.65 -5.21 22.09
C ILE A 281 1.24 -4.52 20.87
N THR A 282 2.03 -3.48 21.12
CA THR A 282 2.82 -2.78 20.09
C THR A 282 4.29 -2.81 20.48
N LEU A 283 5.15 -3.23 19.56
CA LEU A 283 6.60 -3.24 19.69
C LEU A 283 7.21 -2.33 18.63
N HIS A 284 8.31 -1.68 18.96
CA HIS A 284 9.13 -0.91 18.04
C HIS A 284 10.44 -1.65 17.79
N CYS A 285 10.91 -1.70 16.56
CA CYS A 285 12.25 -2.19 16.28
C CYS A 285 13.25 -1.06 16.55
N VAL A 286 14.38 -1.42 17.16
CA VAL A 286 15.52 -0.54 17.38
C VAL A 286 16.75 -1.23 16.81
N MET A 287 17.55 -0.47 16.07
CA MET A 287 18.86 -0.87 15.56
C MET A 287 19.94 -0.23 16.43
#